data_AF-A0A928MX07-F1
#
_entry.id   AF-A0A928MX07-F1
#
_cell.length_a   1.000
_cell.length_b   1.000
_cell.length_c   1.000
_cell.angle_alpha   90.00
_cell.angle_beta   90.00
_cell.angle_gamma   90.00
#
_symmetry.space_group_name_H-M   'P 1'
#
loop_
_entity.id
_entity.type
_entity.pdbx_description
1 polymer ?
#
loop_
_entity_poly.entity_id
_entity_poly.type
_entity_poly.pdbx_seq_one_letter_code
_entity_poly.pdbx_strand_id
1 'polypeptide(L)'
;MNIRTLHMIEGAREARGIAVIIDVFRAFSTEAYLLARGAEKVIPVGEESLARRLKEENPDVILAGERRGKILPGFDMGNSPAQAEALDVVGKTVI
;
A
#
# COMPACT_ATOMS: atom_id res chain seq x y z
N MET A 1 4.89 7.01 29.09
CA MET A 1 5.04 6.72 27.64
C MET A 1 5.58 7.96 26.97
N ASN A 2 6.68 7.86 26.22
CA ASN A 2 7.22 8.99 25.44
C ASN A 2 6.67 8.87 24.01
N ILE A 3 5.92 9.87 23.55
CA ILE A 3 5.35 9.92 22.20
C ILE A 3 6.04 11.06 21.45
N ARG A 4 6.59 10.76 20.27
CA ARG A 4 7.18 11.74 19.36
C ARG A 4 6.40 11.73 18.07
N THR A 5 5.95 12.90 17.64
CA THR A 5 5.39 13.09 16.29
C THR A 5 6.51 13.57 15.39
N LEU A 6 6.81 12.78 14.35
CA LEU A 6 7.81 13.09 13.35
C LEU A 6 7.12 13.16 11.99
N HIS A 7 7.70 13.92 11.06
CA HIS A 7 7.05 14.25 9.80
C HIS A 7 7.87 13.78 8.60
N MET A 8 7.16 13.30 7.58
CA MET A 8 7.73 12.98 6.28
C MET A 8 8.88 11.95 6.34
N ILE A 9 9.68 11.89 5.28
CA ILE A 9 10.76 10.90 5.12
C ILE A 9 11.87 11.15 6.14
N GLU A 10 12.18 12.40 6.45
CA GLU A 10 13.19 12.79 7.44
C GLU A 10 12.78 12.26 8.81
N GLY A 11 11.53 12.48 9.22
CA GLY A 11 10.98 11.98 10.46
C GLY A 11 10.95 10.44 10.53
N ALA A 12 10.60 9.78 9.42
CA ALA A 12 10.64 8.32 9.35
C ALA A 12 12.06 7.76 9.57
N ARG A 13 13.10 8.42 9.03
CA ARG A 13 14.51 8.03 9.23
C ARG A 13 14.99 8.22 10.67
N GLU A 14 14.42 9.18 11.39
CA GLU A 14 14.73 9.47 12.79
C GLU A 14 13.91 8.63 13.79
N ALA A 15 12.87 7.93 13.34
CA ALA A 15 12.04 7.10 14.20
C ALA A 15 12.88 6.01 14.89
N ARG A 16 12.59 5.76 16.17
CA ARG A 16 13.26 4.74 17.00
C ARG A 16 12.21 4.07 17.89
N GLY A 17 12.36 2.77 18.12
CA GLY A 17 11.38 1.98 18.86
C GLY A 17 10.16 1.62 18.00
N ILE A 18 8.96 1.64 18.58
CA ILE A 18 7.71 1.38 17.86
C ILE A 18 7.34 2.63 17.05
N ALA A 19 7.28 2.49 15.73
CA ALA A 19 6.84 3.53 14.82
C ALA A 19 5.43 3.24 14.32
N VAL A 20 4.55 4.24 14.37
CA VAL A 20 3.21 4.20 13.76
C VAL A 20 3.22 5.19 12.59
N ILE A 21 3.11 4.67 11.37
CA ILE A 21 3.10 5.51 10.17
C ILE A 21 1.66 5.91 9.86
N ILE A 22 1.46 7.20 9.57
CA ILE A 22 0.14 7.77 9.32
C ILE A 22 0.15 8.43 7.94
N ASP A 23 -0.59 7.83 7.02
CA ASP A 23 -0.95 8.37 5.71
C ASP A 23 -2.45 8.10 5.51
N VAL A 24 -3.25 9.03 6.01
CA VAL A 24 -4.71 8.90 6.01
C VAL A 24 -5.28 9.04 4.60
N PHE A 25 -4.68 9.87 3.76
CA PHE A 25 -5.15 10.17 2.41
C PHE A 25 -4.06 9.84 1.37
N ARG A 26 -3.89 8.56 1.00
CA ARG A 26 -4.81 7.43 1.25
C ARG A 26 -4.13 6.10 1.56
N ALA A 27 -2.80 6.01 1.52
CA ALA A 27 -2.11 4.71 1.49
C ALA A 27 -2.49 3.80 2.65
N PHE A 28 -2.26 4.23 3.89
CA PHE A 28 -2.53 3.37 5.06
C PHE A 28 -4.00 3.20 5.38
N SER A 29 -4.88 4.11 4.90
CA SER A 29 -6.32 3.84 4.89
C SER A 29 -6.65 2.71 3.91
N THR A 30 -6.14 2.72 2.69
CA THR A 30 -6.40 1.66 1.69
C THR A 30 -5.86 0.31 2.15
N GLU A 31 -4.63 0.27 2.67
CA GLU A 31 -4.00 -0.96 3.18
C GLU A 31 -4.78 -1.59 4.32
N ALA A 32 -5.28 -0.78 5.26
CA ALA A 32 -6.11 -1.28 6.36
C ALA A 32 -7.36 -2.01 5.85
N TYR A 33 -8.02 -1.48 4.81
CA TYR A 33 -9.18 -2.12 4.19
C TYR A 33 -8.81 -3.39 3.42
N LEU A 34 -7.70 -3.39 2.69
CA LEU A 34 -7.21 -4.57 1.97
C LEU A 34 -6.94 -5.74 2.93
N LEU A 35 -6.22 -5.47 4.02
CA LEU A 35 -5.91 -6.45 5.05
C LEU A 35 -7.17 -6.92 5.79
N ALA A 36 -8.06 -6.01 6.18
CA ALA A 36 -9.33 -6.37 6.82
C ALA A 36 -10.22 -7.26 5.93
N ARG A 37 -10.05 -7.16 4.60
CA ARG A 37 -10.73 -8.00 3.62
C ARG A 37 -10.06 -9.33 3.33
N GLY A 38 -8.92 -9.62 3.96
CA GLY A 38 -8.24 -10.91 3.85
C GLY A 38 -7.12 -10.96 2.82
N ALA A 39 -6.58 -9.81 2.38
CA ALA A 39 -5.28 -9.81 1.71
C ALA A 39 -4.24 -10.49 2.61
N GLU A 40 -3.45 -11.40 2.05
CA GLU A 40 -2.43 -12.13 2.81
C GLU A 40 -1.29 -11.19 3.21
N LYS A 41 -0.88 -10.34 2.28
CA LYS A 41 0.24 -9.40 2.42
C LYS A 41 -0.03 -8.13 1.62
N VAL A 42 0.46 -7.01 2.11
CA VAL A 42 0.60 -5.76 1.35
C VAL A 42 2.08 -5.39 1.36
N ILE A 43 2.69 -5.24 0.17
CA ILE A 43 4.12 -4.98 0.01
C ILE A 43 4.30 -3.62 -0.67
N PRO A 44 4.46 -2.52 0.10
CA PRO A 44 4.65 -1.21 -0.49
C PRO A 44 5.97 -1.13 -1.25
N VAL A 45 5.90 -0.67 -2.50
CA VAL A 45 7.07 -0.46 -3.36
C VAL A 45 7.16 1.00 -3.81
N GLY A 46 8.37 1.54 -3.84
CA GLY A 46 8.59 2.95 -4.24
C GLY A 46 8.57 3.17 -5.75
N GLU A 47 8.97 2.16 -6.54
CA GLU A 47 9.13 2.28 -7.99
C GLU A 47 8.10 1.42 -8.73
N GLU A 48 7.43 2.01 -9.73
CA GLU A 48 6.45 1.31 -10.58
C GLU A 48 7.06 0.11 -11.31
N SER A 49 8.31 0.24 -11.76
CA SER A 49 9.01 -0.83 -12.47
C SER A 49 9.19 -2.08 -11.60
N LEU A 50 9.39 -1.91 -10.28
CA LEU A 50 9.48 -3.02 -9.35
C LEU A 50 8.12 -3.71 -9.19
N ALA A 51 7.04 -2.95 -9.07
CA ALA A 51 5.68 -3.50 -8.99
C ALA A 51 5.37 -4.38 -10.21
N ARG A 52 5.65 -3.87 -11.42
CA ARG A 52 5.45 -4.60 -12.67
C ARG A 52 6.29 -5.86 -12.75
N ARG A 53 7.56 -5.80 -12.36
CA ARG A 53 8.43 -6.98 -12.32
C ARG A 53 7.91 -8.06 -11.37
N LEU A 54 7.40 -7.67 -10.19
CA LEU A 54 6.82 -8.62 -9.24
C LEU A 54 5.55 -9.30 -9.79
N LYS A 55 4.74 -8.58 -10.58
CA LYS A 55 3.58 -9.16 -11.29
C LYS A 55 3.98 -10.10 -12.42
N GLU A 56 5.08 -9.81 -13.12
CA GLU A 56 5.65 -10.71 -14.13
C GLU A 56 6.19 -12.01 -13.49
N GLU A 57 6.87 -11.89 -12.35
CA GLU A 57 7.40 -13.02 -11.57
C GLU A 57 6.28 -13.86 -10.93
N ASN A 58 5.19 -13.21 -10.50
CA ASN A 58 4.01 -13.85 -9.92
C ASN A 58 2.71 -13.21 -10.44
N PRO A 59 2.06 -13.81 -11.46
CA PRO A 59 0.82 -13.28 -12.03
C PRO A 59 -0.36 -13.16 -11.06
N ASP A 60 -0.33 -13.87 -9.93
CA ASP A 60 -1.44 -13.89 -8.95
C ASP A 60 -1.44 -12.68 -8.01
N VAL A 61 -0.36 -11.90 -7.95
CA VAL A 61 -0.32 -10.67 -7.13
C VAL A 61 -1.23 -9.59 -7.71
N ILE A 62 -1.76 -8.73 -6.86
CA ILE A 62 -2.58 -7.58 -7.28
C ILE A 62 -1.70 -6.34 -7.34
N LEU A 63 -1.79 -5.58 -8.43
CA LEU A 63 -1.14 -4.27 -8.54
C LEU A 63 -2.08 -3.17 -8.07
N ALA A 64 -1.73 -2.52 -6.96
CA ALA A 64 -2.46 -1.40 -6.38
C ALA A 64 -1.56 -0.17 -6.30
N GLY A 65 -2.01 0.96 -6.84
CA GLY A 65 -1.17 2.14 -6.81
C GLY A 65 -1.74 3.36 -7.51
N GLU A 66 -1.14 4.50 -7.24
CA GLU A 66 -1.52 5.75 -7.89
C GLU A 66 -0.32 6.62 -8.23
N ARG A 67 -0.52 7.51 -9.19
CA ARG A 67 0.34 8.68 -9.38
C ARG A 67 -0.53 9.91 -9.57
N ARG A 68 -0.33 10.91 -8.71
CA ARG A 68 -1.14 12.15 -8.69
C ARG A 68 -2.64 11.86 -8.51
N GLY A 69 -2.97 10.92 -7.65
CA GLY A 69 -4.32 10.48 -7.30
C GLY A 69 -4.97 9.53 -8.31
N LYS A 70 -4.30 9.20 -9.43
CA LYS A 70 -4.85 8.37 -10.52
C LYS A 70 -4.21 6.99 -10.55
N ILE A 71 -5.02 5.96 -10.80
CA ILE A 71 -4.53 4.61 -11.07
C ILE A 71 -3.55 4.60 -12.24
N LEU A 72 -2.53 3.75 -12.16
CA LEU A 72 -1.57 3.56 -13.24
C LEU A 72 -2.16 2.65 -14.33
N PRO A 73 -1.81 2.87 -15.62
CA PRO A 73 -2.26 1.98 -16.69
C PRO A 73 -1.87 0.51 -16.45
N GLY A 74 -2.85 -0.38 -16.52
CA GLY A 74 -2.65 -1.82 -16.31
C GLY A 74 -2.54 -2.26 -14.85
N PHE A 75 -2.73 -1.38 -13.88
CA PHE A 75 -2.91 -1.77 -12.48
C PHE A 75 -4.36 -2.23 -12.23
N ASP A 76 -4.53 -3.12 -11.26
CA ASP A 76 -5.83 -3.70 -10.91
C ASP A 76 -6.68 -2.73 -10.09
N MET A 77 -6.04 -1.90 -9.24
CA MET A 77 -6.73 -0.86 -8.46
C MET A 77 -5.89 0.39 -8.21
N GLY A 78 -6.58 1.49 -7.92
CA GLY A 78 -5.95 2.72 -7.43
C GLY A 78 -5.72 2.68 -5.92
N ASN A 79 -5.26 3.79 -5.35
CA ASN A 79 -5.12 3.96 -3.90
C ASN A 79 -6.43 4.47 -3.25
N SER A 80 -7.56 3.83 -3.54
CA SER A 80 -8.86 4.19 -2.97
C SER A 80 -9.36 3.10 -2.03
N PRO A 81 -9.63 3.40 -0.74
CA PRO A 81 -10.18 2.40 0.18
C PRO A 81 -11.51 1.81 -0.31
N ALA A 82 -12.37 2.63 -0.92
CA ALA A 82 -13.63 2.17 -1.49
C ALA A 82 -13.45 1.18 -2.65
N GLN A 83 -12.33 1.25 -3.40
CA GLN A 83 -12.05 0.28 -4.46
C GLN A 83 -11.63 -1.08 -3.89
N ALA A 84 -11.10 -1.13 -2.68
CA ALA A 84 -10.78 -2.40 -2.01
C ALA A 84 -12.02 -3.27 -1.79
N GLU A 85 -13.23 -2.70 -1.76
CA GLU A 85 -14.48 -3.47 -1.66
C GLU A 85 -14.82 -4.23 -2.95
N ALA A 86 -14.40 -3.72 -4.11
CA ALA A 86 -14.77 -4.28 -5.41
C ALA A 86 -13.84 -5.40 -5.89
N LEU A 87 -12.65 -5.53 -5.30
CA LEU A 87 -11.62 -6.47 -5.75
C LEU A 87 -11.57 -7.72 -4.86
N ASP A 88 -11.41 -8.90 -5.47
CA ASP A 88 -11.16 -10.12 -4.70
C ASP A 88 -9.69 -10.20 -4.30
N VAL A 89 -9.42 -9.86 -3.04
CA VAL A 89 -8.09 -9.81 -2.44
C VAL A 89 -7.79 -10.99 -1.51
N VAL A 90 -8.76 -11.89 -1.29
CA VAL A 90 -8.64 -12.94 -0.26
C VAL A 90 -7.47 -13.87 -0.58
N GLY A 91 -6.53 -13.99 0.36
CA GLY A 91 -5.35 -14.85 0.21
C GLY A 91 -4.35 -14.35 -0.83
N LYS A 92 -4.51 -13.14 -1.38
CA LYS A 92 -3.60 -12.58 -2.36
C LYS A 92 -2.60 -11.63 -1.73
N THR A 93 -1.44 -11.51 -2.37
CA THR A 93 -0.48 -10.45 -2.09
C THR A 93 -0.81 -9.23 -2.94
N VAL A 94 -0.92 -8.07 -2.31
CA VAL A 94 -1.07 -6.77 -2.98
C VAL A 94 0.29 -6.08 -3.01
N ILE A 95 0.69 -5.60 -4.17
CA ILE A 95 1.91 -4.83 -4.42
C ILE A 95 1.54 -3.38 -4.68
#